data_AF-A0A835HBN3-F1
#
_entry.id   AF-A0A835HBN3-F1
#
_cell.length_a   1.000
_cell.length_b   1.000
_cell.length_c   1.000
_cell.angle_alpha   90.00
_cell.angle_beta   90.00
_cell.angle_gamma   90.00
#
_symmetry.space_group_name_H-M   'P 1'
#
loop_
_entity.id
_entity.type
_entity.pdbx_description
1 polymer ?
#
loop_
_entity_poly.entity_id
_entity_poly.type
_entity_poly.pdbx_seq_one_letter_code
_entity_poly.pdbx_strand_id
1 'polypeptide(L)'
;MEEKVTNFHFYFHDTISGNNPSAIVIAGPKDNSSFGTTRIADEPLTEGPEPTSKLIGKAQGIYSEAAQQELGLLMIFSYAFLEDKYNGSTLSVLGRNPVLHTVREMPIVGGTGLFRFARGQSHQQSHRGMKVPKVPISFIYSAFLTSTTIAMASVLTNFFNLLVLSTIFIITNGENSEWISETKLLGQMKEKVSHLHFYFHDTISGGKPSAKQIAGPKVPGFGTMMIADDPLTEGFELTSKLIGKAQGIYALAAQKELGLLMVLNYAFMEGKYNGSTLSLLGKNSVLHPIREMSIVGGTGLFRFARGYALAKTAWFNTKGDAVVEYNVTVLHY
;
A
#
# COMPACT_ATOMS: atom_id res chain seq x y z
N MET A 1 13.77 0.87 -22.83
CA MET A 1 12.79 1.18 -21.77
C MET A 1 13.42 2.30 -20.97
N GLU A 2 12.76 3.45 -20.84
CA GLU A 2 13.25 4.58 -20.06
C GLU A 2 12.41 4.65 -18.78
N GLU A 3 13.06 4.65 -17.62
CA GLU A 3 12.38 4.88 -16.35
C GLU A 3 12.02 6.37 -16.27
N LYS A 4 10.73 6.65 -16.06
CA LYS A 4 10.24 8.00 -15.83
C LYS A 4 9.80 8.13 -14.39
N VAL A 5 10.29 9.19 -13.75
CA VAL A 5 9.77 9.64 -12.46
C VAL A 5 8.65 10.62 -12.74
N THR A 6 7.53 10.48 -12.04
CA THR A 6 6.43 11.43 -12.16
C THR A 6 5.80 11.69 -10.81
N ASN A 7 5.47 12.96 -10.60
CA ASN A 7 4.82 13.46 -9.41
C ASN A 7 3.45 14.00 -9.79
N PHE A 8 2.43 13.58 -9.05
CA PHE A 8 1.10 14.19 -9.10
C PHE A 8 0.66 14.54 -7.69
N HIS A 9 -0.35 15.39 -7.58
CA HIS A 9 -1.12 15.52 -6.37
C HIS A 9 -2.60 15.54 -6.72
N PHE A 10 -3.42 15.10 -5.77
CA PHE A 10 -4.87 15.19 -5.85
C PHE A 10 -5.46 15.23 -4.44
N TYR A 11 -6.76 15.51 -4.35
CA TYR A 11 -7.53 15.48 -3.11
C TYR A 11 -8.45 14.27 -3.10
N PHE A 12 -8.49 13.56 -1.98
CA PHE A 12 -9.24 12.31 -1.79
C PHE A 12 -10.43 12.56 -0.86
N HIS A 13 -11.65 12.32 -1.33
CA HIS A 13 -12.89 12.75 -0.67
C HIS A 13 -13.70 11.61 -0.05
N ASP A 14 -13.33 11.17 1.16
CA ASP A 14 -14.05 10.12 1.89
C ASP A 14 -15.38 10.60 2.48
N THR A 15 -16.49 10.06 2.01
CA THR A 15 -17.85 10.39 2.49
C THR A 15 -18.54 9.14 3.03
N ILE A 16 -18.44 8.95 4.35
CA ILE A 16 -18.98 7.75 5.04
C ILE A 16 -20.43 7.88 5.54
N SER A 17 -21.07 9.04 5.37
CA SER A 17 -22.44 9.29 5.87
C SER A 17 -23.21 10.28 4.98
N GLY A 18 -24.53 10.38 5.19
CA GLY A 18 -25.42 11.22 4.38
C GLY A 18 -26.20 10.42 3.32
N ASN A 19 -26.87 11.13 2.40
CA ASN A 19 -27.80 10.52 1.44
C ASN A 19 -27.11 9.76 0.30
N ASN A 20 -25.82 10.01 0.06
CA ASN A 20 -25.04 9.37 -1.00
C ASN A 20 -23.59 9.15 -0.54
N PRO A 21 -23.35 8.19 0.37
CA PRO A 21 -22.01 7.89 0.84
C PRO A 21 -21.16 7.30 -0.29
N SER A 22 -19.89 7.66 -0.34
CA SER A 22 -18.90 7.10 -1.26
C SER A 22 -18.21 5.84 -0.70
N ALA A 23 -18.33 5.60 0.61
CA ALA A 23 -17.89 4.37 1.27
C ALA A 23 -19.01 3.71 2.11
N ILE A 24 -19.14 2.40 2.00
CA ILE A 24 -20.13 1.60 2.74
C ILE A 24 -19.50 0.38 3.42
N VAL A 25 -20.02 0.00 4.59
CA VAL A 25 -19.53 -1.18 5.34
C VAL A 25 -19.97 -2.47 4.64
N ILE A 26 -19.02 -3.37 4.40
CA ILE A 26 -19.25 -4.67 3.73
C ILE A 26 -18.87 -5.88 4.58
N ALA A 27 -18.08 -5.68 5.63
CA ALA A 27 -17.67 -6.71 6.59
C ALA A 27 -17.30 -6.05 7.92
N GLY A 28 -17.35 -6.82 9.01
CA GLY A 28 -17.05 -6.31 10.35
C GLY A 28 -17.14 -7.40 11.42
N PRO A 29 -16.59 -7.14 12.61
CA PRO A 29 -16.67 -8.08 13.71
C PRO A 29 -18.13 -8.25 14.18
N LYS A 30 -18.41 -9.36 14.84
CA LYS A 30 -19.75 -9.65 15.42
C LYS A 30 -19.99 -8.96 16.77
N ASP A 31 -18.94 -8.35 17.34
CA ASP A 31 -19.00 -7.62 18.60
C ASP A 31 -19.07 -6.10 18.32
N ASN A 32 -19.05 -5.28 19.39
CA ASN A 32 -19.12 -3.83 19.27
C ASN A 32 -17.77 -3.17 18.90
N SER A 33 -16.76 -3.95 18.48
CA SER A 33 -15.45 -3.41 18.11
C SER A 33 -15.49 -2.74 16.74
N SER A 34 -14.74 -1.66 16.55
CA SER A 34 -14.47 -1.12 15.21
C SER A 34 -13.38 -1.90 14.47
N PHE A 35 -12.48 -2.58 15.20
CA PHE A 35 -11.39 -3.38 14.63
C PHE A 35 -11.94 -4.48 13.71
N GLY A 36 -11.55 -4.44 12.43
CA GLY A 36 -12.04 -5.32 11.40
C GLY A 36 -13.25 -4.83 10.63
N THR A 37 -13.83 -3.68 10.99
CA THR A 37 -14.78 -3.03 10.10
C THR A 37 -14.09 -2.81 8.75
N THR A 38 -14.80 -3.08 7.67
CA THR A 38 -14.25 -3.04 6.32
C THR A 38 -15.25 -2.37 5.41
N ARG A 39 -14.77 -1.38 4.66
CA ARG A 39 -15.58 -0.60 3.73
C ARG A 39 -15.11 -0.81 2.31
N ILE A 40 -16.08 -0.87 1.40
CA ILE A 40 -15.83 -0.66 -0.03
C ILE A 40 -16.07 0.80 -0.36
N ALA A 41 -15.21 1.35 -1.20
CA ALA A 41 -15.10 2.78 -1.45
C ALA A 41 -14.99 3.07 -2.95
N ASP A 42 -15.69 4.12 -3.39
CA ASP A 42 -15.59 4.73 -4.73
C ASP A 42 -15.44 6.24 -4.57
N GLU A 43 -14.22 6.66 -4.19
CA GLU A 43 -13.96 8.03 -3.77
C GLU A 43 -13.60 8.94 -4.96
N PRO A 44 -14.17 10.14 -5.09
CA PRO A 44 -13.74 11.08 -6.11
C PRO A 44 -12.33 11.60 -5.80
N LEU A 45 -11.52 11.70 -6.86
CA LEU A 45 -10.21 12.37 -6.83
C LEU A 45 -10.32 13.69 -7.59
N THR A 46 -10.01 14.80 -6.94
CA THR A 46 -10.13 16.14 -7.55
C THR A 46 -8.81 16.89 -7.54
N GLU A 47 -8.71 17.90 -8.41
CA GLU A 47 -7.54 18.78 -8.51
C GLU A 47 -7.39 19.71 -7.28
N GLY A 48 -8.52 20.19 -6.73
CA GLY A 48 -8.58 21.05 -5.55
C GLY A 48 -9.35 20.43 -4.38
N PRO A 49 -9.28 21.02 -3.16
CA PRO A 49 -9.87 20.46 -1.95
C PRO A 49 -11.39 20.52 -1.89
N GLU A 50 -12.02 21.37 -2.70
CA GLU A 50 -13.47 21.51 -2.72
C GLU A 50 -14.11 20.35 -3.50
N PRO A 51 -15.23 19.76 -3.03
CA PRO A 51 -15.92 18.68 -3.74
C PRO A 51 -16.42 19.07 -5.15
N THR A 52 -16.56 20.36 -5.42
CA THR A 52 -16.95 20.92 -6.73
C THR A 52 -15.77 21.13 -7.67
N SER A 53 -14.54 20.89 -7.21
CA SER A 53 -13.34 20.99 -8.04
C SER A 53 -13.35 19.96 -9.17
N LYS A 54 -12.49 20.17 -10.18
CA LYS A 54 -12.38 19.30 -11.34
C LYS A 54 -12.11 17.85 -10.87
N LEU A 55 -13.00 16.95 -11.24
CA LEU A 55 -12.81 15.51 -11.07
C LEU A 55 -11.71 15.04 -12.04
N ILE A 56 -10.68 14.41 -11.51
CA ILE A 56 -9.53 13.91 -12.29
C ILE A 56 -9.40 12.39 -12.25
N GLY A 57 -10.13 11.74 -11.33
CA GLY A 57 -10.09 10.31 -11.16
C GLY A 57 -11.03 9.81 -10.07
N LYS A 58 -10.91 8.51 -9.79
CA LYS A 58 -11.55 7.87 -8.65
C LYS A 58 -10.56 6.96 -7.91
N ALA A 59 -10.68 6.87 -6.60
CA ALA A 59 -10.03 5.85 -5.80
C ALA A 59 -11.04 4.76 -5.46
N GLN A 60 -10.83 3.58 -6.03
CA GLN A 60 -11.72 2.45 -5.92
C GLN A 60 -11.04 1.30 -5.19
N GLY A 61 -11.69 0.76 -4.17
CA GLY A 61 -11.06 -0.30 -3.39
C GLY A 61 -11.73 -0.55 -2.04
N ILE A 62 -10.95 -1.11 -1.13
CA ILE A 62 -11.38 -1.36 0.25
C ILE A 62 -10.38 -0.80 1.25
N TYR A 63 -10.89 -0.44 2.42
CA TYR A 63 -10.08 -0.24 3.61
C TYR A 63 -10.68 -0.92 4.83
N SER A 64 -9.81 -1.33 5.74
CA SER A 64 -10.20 -2.02 6.98
C SER A 64 -9.50 -1.41 8.19
N GLU A 65 -10.20 -1.24 9.31
CA GLU A 65 -9.59 -0.91 10.60
C GLU A 65 -8.72 -2.09 11.08
N ALA A 66 -7.39 -2.00 10.88
CA ALA A 66 -6.44 -3.11 10.99
C ALA A 66 -5.44 -2.96 12.15
N ALA A 67 -5.63 -1.98 13.04
CA ALA A 67 -4.82 -1.81 14.25
C ALA A 67 -5.72 -1.74 15.49
N GLN A 68 -5.33 -2.43 16.57
CA GLN A 68 -6.03 -2.43 17.85
C GLN A 68 -5.56 -1.30 18.78
N GLN A 69 -4.33 -0.81 18.59
CA GLN A 69 -3.70 0.19 19.48
C GLN A 69 -3.87 1.63 19.00
N GLU A 70 -4.21 1.84 17.73
CA GLU A 70 -4.45 3.14 17.13
C GLU A 70 -5.42 3.04 15.94
N LEU A 71 -5.87 4.18 15.42
CA LEU A 71 -6.65 4.21 14.18
C LEU A 71 -5.71 4.00 12.97
N GLY A 72 -5.37 2.74 12.72
CA GLY A 72 -4.59 2.29 11.58
C GLY A 72 -5.45 1.54 10.57
N LEU A 73 -5.44 1.97 9.32
CA LEU A 73 -6.17 1.30 8.24
C LEU A 73 -5.23 0.47 7.38
N LEU A 74 -5.71 -0.69 6.92
CA LEU A 74 -5.21 -1.31 5.69
C LEU A 74 -5.88 -0.61 4.52
N MET A 75 -5.10 -0.14 3.55
CA MET A 75 -5.57 0.49 2.32
C MET A 75 -5.28 -0.43 1.14
N ILE A 76 -6.30 -0.82 0.38
CA ILE A 76 -6.17 -1.57 -0.88
C ILE A 76 -6.98 -0.83 -1.95
N PHE A 77 -6.30 -0.03 -2.76
CA PHE A 77 -6.96 0.87 -3.70
C PHE A 77 -6.33 0.84 -5.09
N SER A 78 -7.16 1.12 -6.09
CA SER A 78 -6.73 1.59 -7.40
C SER A 78 -7.12 3.06 -7.56
N TYR A 79 -6.15 3.92 -7.84
CA TYR A 79 -6.38 5.28 -8.30
C TYR A 79 -6.53 5.23 -9.83
N ALA A 80 -7.76 5.38 -10.31
CA ALA A 80 -8.09 5.37 -11.73
C ALA A 80 -8.24 6.80 -12.24
N PHE A 81 -7.42 7.18 -13.23
CA PHE A 81 -7.40 8.52 -13.78
C PHE A 81 -8.33 8.63 -14.99
N LEU A 82 -9.06 9.74 -15.09
CA LEU A 82 -10.10 9.96 -16.10
C LEU A 82 -9.74 11.06 -17.11
N GLU A 83 -8.64 11.76 -16.88
CA GLU A 83 -8.31 13.01 -17.58
C GLU A 83 -7.01 12.93 -18.38
N ASP A 84 -6.97 13.76 -19.43
CA ASP A 84 -5.81 14.03 -20.27
C ASP A 84 -5.10 12.76 -20.78
N LYS A 85 -3.76 12.81 -20.84
CA LYS A 85 -2.94 11.67 -21.27
C LYS A 85 -3.02 10.48 -20.31
N TYR A 86 -3.48 10.66 -19.07
CA TYR A 86 -3.53 9.60 -18.06
C TYR A 86 -4.85 8.83 -18.05
N ASN A 87 -5.85 9.27 -18.81
CA ASN A 87 -7.16 8.63 -18.89
C ASN A 87 -7.05 7.12 -19.13
N GLY A 88 -7.71 6.33 -18.27
CA GLY A 88 -7.71 4.87 -18.31
C GLY A 88 -6.47 4.20 -17.68
N SER A 89 -5.48 4.98 -17.23
CA SER A 89 -4.34 4.45 -16.47
C SER A 89 -4.70 4.35 -14.98
N THR A 90 -4.08 3.41 -14.28
CA THR A 90 -4.28 3.24 -12.84
C THR A 90 -2.98 3.10 -12.07
N LEU A 91 -2.99 3.49 -10.79
CA LEU A 91 -1.97 3.16 -9.80
C LEU A 91 -2.59 2.32 -8.69
N SER A 92 -1.89 1.28 -8.25
CA SER A 92 -2.34 0.41 -7.17
C SER A 92 -1.60 0.72 -5.88
N VAL A 93 -2.35 0.81 -4.78
CA VAL A 93 -1.86 1.04 -3.42
C VAL A 93 -2.23 -0.16 -2.56
N LEU A 94 -1.25 -0.68 -1.83
CA LEU A 94 -1.45 -1.66 -0.77
C LEU A 94 -0.57 -1.24 0.40
N GLY A 95 -1.15 -0.64 1.43
CA GLY A 95 -0.34 -0.01 2.48
C GLY A 95 -1.06 0.20 3.79
N ARG A 96 -0.28 0.54 4.82
CA ARG A 96 -0.76 0.93 6.13
C ARG A 96 -1.01 2.43 6.18
N ASN A 97 -2.12 2.85 6.76
CA ASN A 97 -2.49 4.25 6.92
C ASN A 97 -2.78 4.59 8.40
N PRO A 98 -1.78 5.10 9.16
CA PRO A 98 -2.00 5.59 10.51
C PRO A 98 -2.69 6.95 10.47
N VAL A 99 -4.03 6.96 10.58
CA VAL A 99 -4.87 8.11 10.21
C VAL A 99 -4.53 9.39 10.98
N LEU A 100 -4.08 9.25 12.23
CA LEU A 100 -3.74 10.36 13.12
C LEU A 100 -2.35 10.96 12.89
N HIS A 101 -1.52 10.35 12.03
CA HIS A 101 -0.20 10.89 11.70
C HIS A 101 -0.33 12.03 10.68
N THR A 102 0.57 13.02 10.77
CA THR A 102 0.60 14.21 9.90
C THR A 102 0.98 13.88 8.46
N VAL A 103 1.94 12.96 8.28
CA VAL A 103 2.36 12.43 6.99
C VAL A 103 2.14 10.92 7.01
N ARG A 104 1.40 10.41 6.03
CA ARG A 104 1.04 9.00 5.92
C ARG A 104 1.55 8.49 4.59
N GLU A 105 2.57 7.66 4.63
CA GLU A 105 3.20 7.10 3.44
C GLU A 105 2.55 5.75 3.10
N MET A 106 2.28 5.50 1.82
CA MET A 106 1.79 4.21 1.33
C MET A 106 2.54 3.83 0.05
N PRO A 107 2.88 2.56 -0.16
CA PRO A 107 3.59 2.17 -1.37
C PRO A 107 2.65 2.11 -2.57
N ILE A 108 3.14 2.62 -3.70
CA ILE A 108 2.61 2.29 -5.02
C ILE A 108 3.21 0.93 -5.41
N VAL A 109 2.36 -0.08 -5.49
CA VAL A 109 2.75 -1.49 -5.69
C VAL A 109 2.58 -1.97 -7.13
N GLY A 110 2.02 -1.11 -7.99
CA GLY A 110 1.80 -1.41 -9.40
C GLY A 110 1.05 -0.32 -10.13
N GLY A 111 0.87 -0.51 -11.43
CA GLY A 111 0.06 0.37 -12.26
C GLY A 111 -0.26 -0.22 -13.63
N THR A 112 -1.22 0.38 -14.31
CA THR A 112 -1.72 -0.04 -15.64
C THR A 112 -1.70 1.13 -16.62
N GLY A 113 -1.93 0.85 -17.90
CA GLY A 113 -1.94 1.89 -18.95
C GLY A 113 -0.58 2.55 -19.13
N LEU A 114 -0.51 3.88 -18.94
CA LEU A 114 0.75 4.61 -18.97
C LEU A 114 1.66 4.25 -17.79
N PHE A 115 1.11 3.81 -16.66
CA PHE A 115 1.86 3.55 -15.42
C PHE A 115 2.28 2.09 -15.24
N ARG A 116 2.48 1.36 -16.34
CA ARG A 116 2.97 -0.03 -16.25
C ARG A 116 4.32 -0.07 -15.53
N PHE A 117 4.49 -1.12 -14.72
CA PHE A 117 5.67 -1.32 -13.87
C PHE A 117 5.85 -0.23 -12.80
N ALA A 118 4.79 0.53 -12.47
CA ALA A 118 4.89 1.56 -11.46
C ALA A 118 5.32 0.99 -10.10
N ARG A 119 6.33 1.61 -9.50
CA ARG A 119 6.73 1.43 -8.10
C ARG A 119 7.04 2.79 -7.50
N GLY A 120 6.57 3.03 -6.28
CA GLY A 120 6.64 4.37 -5.72
C GLY A 120 6.06 4.49 -4.34
N GLN A 121 5.78 5.72 -3.98
CA GLN A 121 5.18 6.10 -2.71
C GLN A 121 4.12 7.17 -2.93
N SER A 122 2.97 7.01 -2.29
CA SER A 122 2.04 8.11 -2.04
C SER A 122 2.26 8.64 -0.62
N HIS A 123 2.14 9.93 -0.48
CA HIS A 123 2.09 10.62 0.79
C HIS A 123 0.70 11.23 0.93
N GLN A 124 0.08 11.06 2.09
CA GLN A 124 -1.16 11.72 2.42
C GLN A 124 -0.92 12.66 3.59
N GLN A 125 -1.30 13.92 3.42
CA GLN A 125 -1.13 14.96 4.40
C GLN A 125 -2.49 15.54 4.80
N SER A 126 -2.75 15.52 6.10
CA SER A 126 -3.94 16.15 6.70
C SER A 126 -3.48 17.44 7.39
N HIS A 127 -3.93 18.61 6.94
CA HIS A 127 -3.62 19.87 7.61
C HIS A 127 -4.70 20.27 8.61
N ARG A 128 -4.31 20.97 9.67
CA ARG A 128 -5.22 21.46 10.71
C ARG A 128 -6.24 22.43 10.08
N GLY A 129 -7.52 22.04 10.08
CA GLY A 129 -8.62 22.82 9.49
C GLY A 129 -9.13 22.29 8.14
N MET A 130 -8.43 21.35 7.48
CA MET A 130 -8.94 20.69 6.27
C MET A 130 -9.85 19.51 6.63
N LYS A 131 -11.06 19.48 6.05
CA LYS A 131 -11.96 18.32 6.12
C LYS A 131 -11.53 17.19 5.17
N VAL A 132 -10.70 17.49 4.16
CA VAL A 132 -10.31 16.60 3.07
C VAL A 132 -8.78 16.52 2.98
N PRO A 133 -8.16 15.31 3.01
CA PRO A 133 -6.71 15.16 2.94
C PRO A 133 -6.15 15.41 1.53
N LYS A 134 -5.01 16.13 1.43
CA LYS A 134 -4.21 16.27 0.21
C LYS A 134 -3.33 15.04 0.05
N VAL A 135 -3.27 14.45 -1.14
CA VAL A 135 -2.49 13.24 -1.44
C VAL A 135 -1.42 13.54 -2.50
N PRO A 136 -0.25 14.08 -2.12
CA PRO A 136 0.92 14.08 -3.00
C PRO A 136 1.41 12.64 -3.30
N ILE A 137 1.64 12.30 -4.58
CA ILE A 137 2.15 10.98 -5.00
C ILE A 137 3.42 11.15 -5.82
N SER A 138 4.47 10.41 -5.45
CA SER A 138 5.75 10.31 -6.15
C SER A 138 5.99 8.86 -6.57
N PHE A 139 6.06 8.57 -7.87
CA PHE A 139 6.30 7.20 -8.34
C PHE A 139 7.16 7.13 -9.59
N ILE A 140 7.83 5.99 -9.75
CA ILE A 140 8.61 5.61 -10.92
C ILE A 140 7.76 4.67 -11.74
N TYR A 141 7.73 4.84 -13.06
CA TYR A 141 7.12 3.87 -13.95
C TYR A 141 7.95 3.74 -15.24
N SER A 142 7.73 2.63 -15.95
CA SER A 142 8.39 2.40 -17.24
C SER A 142 7.49 2.90 -18.37
N ALA A 143 7.91 3.95 -19.06
CA ALA A 143 7.20 4.42 -20.24
C ALA A 143 7.64 3.63 -21.48
N PHE A 144 6.68 3.01 -22.17
CA PHE A 144 6.90 2.46 -23.51
C PHE A 144 6.65 3.56 -24.53
N LEU A 145 7.70 4.02 -25.21
CA LEU A 145 7.54 4.81 -26.41
C LEU A 145 7.00 3.88 -27.51
N THR A 146 5.81 4.17 -28.04
CA THR A 146 5.31 3.48 -29.23
C THR A 146 6.11 3.94 -30.44
N SER A 147 6.39 3.02 -31.38
CA SER A 147 7.28 3.24 -32.55
C SER A 147 6.91 4.45 -33.42
N THR A 148 5.67 4.91 -33.37
CA THR A 148 5.20 6.13 -34.07
C THR A 148 5.77 7.42 -33.49
N THR A 149 6.11 7.47 -32.19
CA THR A 149 6.77 8.63 -31.58
C THR A 149 8.24 8.77 -31.95
N ILE A 150 8.92 7.65 -32.24
CA ILE A 150 10.32 7.64 -32.70
C ILE A 150 10.40 8.16 -34.14
N ALA A 151 9.43 7.82 -34.99
CA ALA A 151 9.35 8.34 -36.36
C ALA A 151 9.08 9.85 -36.38
N MET A 152 8.14 10.35 -35.56
CA MET A 152 7.86 11.79 -35.45
C MET A 152 9.03 12.58 -34.84
N ALA A 153 9.69 12.04 -33.81
CA ALA A 153 10.87 12.67 -33.20
C ALA A 153 12.03 12.80 -34.20
N SER A 154 12.28 11.76 -35.02
CA SER A 154 13.35 11.79 -36.03
C SER A 154 13.11 12.79 -37.16
N VAL A 155 11.83 13.06 -37.50
CA VAL A 155 11.44 14.05 -38.53
C VAL A 155 11.48 15.47 -37.96
N LEU A 156 11.13 15.66 -36.67
CA LEU A 156 11.17 16.95 -36.00
C LEU A 156 12.61 17.38 -35.61
N THR A 157 13.51 16.45 -35.25
CA THR A 157 14.92 16.78 -34.95
C THR A 157 15.70 17.35 -36.12
N ASN A 158 15.25 17.13 -37.37
CA ASN A 158 15.89 17.72 -38.56
C ASN A 158 15.41 19.13 -38.90
N PHE A 159 14.36 19.65 -38.24
CA PHE A 159 13.86 21.01 -38.47
C PHE A 159 14.03 21.97 -37.28
N PHE A 160 14.39 21.47 -36.09
CA PHE A 160 14.38 22.26 -34.85
C PHE A 160 15.76 22.68 -34.32
N ASN A 161 16.83 22.56 -35.10
CA ASN A 161 18.18 22.98 -34.71
C ASN A 161 18.53 24.44 -35.08
N LEU A 162 17.55 25.29 -35.42
CA LEU A 162 17.82 26.68 -35.80
C LEU A 162 17.10 27.78 -35.01
N LEU A 163 16.42 27.47 -33.90
CA LEU A 163 15.75 28.51 -33.11
C LEU A 163 15.72 28.20 -31.60
N VAL A 164 16.89 28.08 -30.96
CA VAL A 164 17.00 28.11 -29.50
C VAL A 164 17.91 29.26 -29.08
N LEU A 165 17.36 30.48 -29.13
CA LEU A 165 17.83 31.56 -28.27
C LEU A 165 16.60 32.38 -27.83
N SER A 166 16.48 32.53 -26.51
CA SER A 166 15.50 33.31 -25.76
C SER A 166 14.08 32.72 -25.63
N THR A 167 13.78 32.19 -24.46
CA THR A 167 12.86 32.86 -23.53
C THR A 167 13.04 32.30 -22.12
N ILE A 168 12.89 33.22 -21.18
CA ILE A 168 13.36 33.22 -19.81
C ILE A 168 12.40 32.43 -18.91
N PHE A 169 12.97 31.74 -17.92
CA PHE A 169 12.27 31.13 -16.80
C PHE A 169 11.38 32.15 -16.08
N ILE A 170 10.08 31.89 -15.99
CA ILE A 170 9.25 32.47 -14.93
C ILE A 170 9.19 31.44 -13.80
N ILE A 171 9.95 31.71 -12.73
CA ILE A 171 9.82 31.02 -11.45
C ILE A 171 8.61 31.66 -10.75
N THR A 172 7.53 30.89 -10.59
CA THR A 172 6.49 31.23 -9.61
C THR A 172 6.89 30.62 -8.26
N ASN A 173 7.14 31.49 -7.29
CA ASN A 173 7.43 31.16 -5.90
C ASN A 173 6.19 30.59 -5.19
N GLY A 174 6.38 29.51 -4.43
CA GLY A 174 5.42 29.02 -3.43
C GLY A 174 5.31 27.49 -3.37
N GLU A 175 5.85 26.87 -2.30
CA GLU A 175 5.57 25.50 -1.81
C GLU A 175 6.06 24.25 -2.59
N ASN A 176 6.84 24.36 -3.66
CA ASN A 176 7.29 23.18 -4.45
C ASN A 176 8.74 22.71 -4.22
N SER A 177 9.45 23.17 -3.18
CA SER A 177 10.90 22.91 -3.02
C SER A 177 11.26 21.51 -2.51
N GLU A 178 10.43 20.85 -1.71
CA GLU A 178 10.76 19.53 -1.15
C GLU A 178 10.59 18.38 -2.18
N TRP A 179 9.56 18.44 -3.02
CA TRP A 179 9.18 17.35 -3.95
C TRP A 179 10.10 17.21 -5.17
N ILE A 180 10.68 18.32 -5.64
CA ILE A 180 11.67 18.30 -6.74
C ILE A 180 12.97 17.64 -6.26
N SER A 181 13.27 17.64 -4.96
CA SER A 181 14.47 17.01 -4.40
C SER A 181 14.44 15.47 -4.52
N GLU A 182 13.29 14.83 -4.27
CA GLU A 182 13.15 13.35 -4.34
C GLU A 182 13.43 12.80 -5.74
N THR A 183 12.99 13.50 -6.79
CA THR A 183 13.21 13.08 -8.18
C THR A 183 14.67 13.08 -8.58
N LYS A 184 15.46 14.04 -8.08
CA LYS A 184 16.90 14.13 -8.32
C LYS A 184 17.68 13.09 -7.52
N LEU A 185 17.14 12.68 -6.37
CA LEU A 185 17.72 11.65 -5.49
C LEU A 185 17.54 10.24 -6.06
N LEU A 186 16.44 9.95 -6.74
CA LEU A 186 16.14 8.61 -7.30
C LEU A 186 17.24 8.09 -8.25
N GLY A 187 17.76 8.94 -9.14
CA GLY A 187 18.87 8.57 -10.04
C GLY A 187 20.21 8.34 -9.34
N GLN A 188 20.31 8.66 -8.03
CA GLN A 188 21.50 8.48 -7.20
C GLN A 188 21.32 7.42 -6.12
N MET A 189 20.13 6.83 -5.99
CA MET A 189 19.84 5.82 -4.97
C MET A 189 20.58 4.52 -5.29
N LYS A 190 21.25 3.97 -4.28
CA LYS A 190 21.95 2.68 -4.38
C LYS A 190 21.07 1.59 -3.81
N GLU A 191 20.76 0.59 -4.63
CA GLU A 191 19.99 -0.56 -4.18
C GLU A 191 20.73 -1.31 -3.06
N LYS A 192 19.97 -1.72 -2.04
CA LYS A 192 20.40 -2.47 -0.88
C LYS A 192 19.57 -3.73 -0.74
N VAL A 193 20.20 -4.80 -0.27
CA VAL A 193 19.52 -6.02 0.16
C VAL A 193 19.48 -6.04 1.68
N SER A 194 18.29 -6.26 2.25
CA SER A 194 18.13 -6.59 3.66
C SER A 194 17.55 -7.99 3.81
N HIS A 195 18.09 -8.72 4.78
CA HIS A 195 17.50 -9.95 5.28
C HIS A 195 16.90 -9.69 6.65
N LEU A 196 15.64 -10.10 6.85
CA LEU A 196 14.94 -10.00 8.12
C LEU A 196 14.49 -11.39 8.56
N HIS A 197 14.52 -11.61 9.86
CA HIS A 197 14.04 -12.82 10.51
C HIS A 197 13.19 -12.43 11.71
N PHE A 198 12.02 -13.04 11.85
CA PHE A 198 11.09 -12.80 12.96
C PHE A 198 10.03 -13.89 13.06
N TYR A 199 9.31 -13.91 14.18
CA TYR A 199 8.16 -14.78 14.43
C TYR A 199 6.87 -13.98 14.44
N PHE A 200 5.88 -14.49 13.72
CA PHE A 200 4.52 -13.97 13.60
C PHE A 200 3.57 -14.81 14.47
N HIS A 201 2.75 -14.16 15.28
CA HIS A 201 1.87 -14.80 16.27
C HIS A 201 0.40 -14.51 15.98
N ASP A 202 -0.28 -15.46 15.34
CA ASP A 202 -1.72 -15.36 15.08
C ASP A 202 -2.50 -16.05 16.21
N THR A 203 -3.25 -15.25 16.97
CA THR A 203 -4.05 -15.73 18.10
C THR A 203 -5.51 -15.41 17.82
N ILE A 204 -6.29 -16.44 17.52
CA ILE A 204 -7.73 -16.32 17.25
C ILE A 204 -8.58 -16.79 18.42
N SER A 205 -7.97 -17.45 19.40
CA SER A 205 -8.63 -17.95 20.59
C SER A 205 -8.35 -17.11 21.86
N GLY A 206 -9.05 -17.42 22.95
CA GLY A 206 -8.85 -16.76 24.25
C GLY A 206 -9.56 -15.41 24.39
N GLY A 207 -9.26 -14.70 25.49
CA GLY A 207 -9.94 -13.44 25.85
C GLY A 207 -9.38 -12.19 25.17
N LYS A 208 -8.21 -12.28 24.53
CA LYS A 208 -7.54 -11.17 23.85
C LYS A 208 -6.97 -11.63 22.50
N PRO A 209 -7.83 -12.04 21.55
CA PRO A 209 -7.37 -12.47 20.23
C PRO A 209 -6.72 -11.30 19.47
N SER A 210 -5.63 -11.58 18.76
CA SER A 210 -4.98 -10.65 17.85
C SER A 210 -5.63 -10.63 16.47
N ALA A 211 -6.37 -11.69 16.11
CA ALA A 211 -7.14 -11.77 14.88
C ALA A 211 -8.62 -12.12 15.12
N LYS A 212 -9.50 -11.57 14.28
CA LYS A 212 -10.96 -11.75 14.38
C LYS A 212 -11.59 -12.05 13.03
N GLN A 213 -12.63 -12.88 13.03
CA GLN A 213 -13.45 -13.09 11.85
C GLN A 213 -14.32 -11.87 11.56
N ILE A 214 -14.24 -11.35 10.34
CA ILE A 214 -14.99 -10.17 9.87
C ILE A 214 -16.03 -10.50 8.79
N ALA A 215 -15.89 -11.67 8.13
CA ALA A 215 -16.87 -12.17 7.17
C ALA A 215 -16.76 -13.71 7.01
N GLY A 216 -17.78 -14.29 6.37
CA GLY A 216 -17.82 -15.71 6.01
C GLY A 216 -18.67 -16.59 6.94
N PRO A 217 -18.57 -17.92 6.78
CA PRO A 217 -19.43 -18.88 7.48
C PRO A 217 -19.22 -18.88 9.00
N LYS A 218 -20.23 -19.35 9.76
CA LYS A 218 -20.13 -19.48 11.22
C LYS A 218 -19.04 -20.47 11.65
N VAL A 219 -18.86 -21.54 10.89
CA VAL A 219 -17.77 -22.50 11.05
C VAL A 219 -16.69 -22.11 10.04
N PRO A 220 -15.44 -21.82 10.46
CA PRO A 220 -14.38 -21.40 9.55
C PRO A 220 -14.16 -22.38 8.38
N GLY A 221 -14.04 -21.84 7.18
CA GLY A 221 -13.87 -22.59 5.93
C GLY A 221 -13.63 -21.67 4.74
N PHE A 222 -13.78 -22.16 3.51
CA PHE A 222 -13.65 -21.32 2.31
C PHE A 222 -14.54 -20.06 2.41
N GLY A 223 -13.97 -18.90 2.15
CA GLY A 223 -14.63 -17.59 2.26
C GLY A 223 -14.61 -16.96 3.66
N THR A 224 -14.06 -17.64 4.68
CA THR A 224 -13.79 -17.01 5.97
C THR A 224 -12.71 -15.95 5.81
N MET A 225 -13.02 -14.71 6.23
CA MET A 225 -12.10 -13.58 6.24
C MET A 225 -11.81 -13.16 7.67
N MET A 226 -10.52 -12.95 7.95
CA MET A 226 -10.00 -12.53 9.25
C MET A 226 -9.31 -11.18 9.10
N ILE A 227 -9.45 -10.31 10.10
CA ILE A 227 -8.58 -9.16 10.33
C ILE A 227 -7.53 -9.54 11.37
N ALA A 228 -6.30 -9.06 11.24
CA ALA A 228 -5.18 -9.36 12.13
C ALA A 228 -4.46 -8.07 12.58
N ASP A 229 -4.03 -8.06 13.85
CA ASP A 229 -3.06 -7.13 14.45
C ASP A 229 -2.06 -7.92 15.29
N ASP A 230 -1.34 -8.80 14.60
CA ASP A 230 -0.56 -9.88 15.19
C ASP A 230 0.82 -9.40 15.63
N PRO A 231 1.29 -9.78 16.83
CA PRO A 231 2.67 -9.52 17.27
C PRO A 231 3.73 -10.10 16.31
N LEU A 232 4.75 -9.30 16.05
CA LEU A 232 6.02 -9.76 15.46
C LEU A 232 7.11 -9.73 16.54
N THR A 233 7.79 -10.84 16.77
CA THR A 233 8.82 -10.95 17.80
C THR A 233 10.15 -11.48 17.27
N GLU A 234 11.25 -11.20 17.97
CA GLU A 234 12.59 -11.73 17.61
C GLU A 234 12.70 -13.24 17.83
N GLY A 235 12.05 -13.78 18.86
CA GLY A 235 12.11 -15.20 19.22
C GLY A 235 10.77 -15.91 19.06
N PHE A 236 10.80 -17.24 19.13
CA PHE A 236 9.63 -18.10 19.02
C PHE A 236 8.58 -17.82 20.11
N GLU A 237 9.03 -17.50 21.33
CA GLU A 237 8.13 -17.21 22.44
C GLU A 237 7.47 -15.84 22.29
N LEU A 238 6.17 -15.73 22.57
CA LEU A 238 5.43 -14.46 22.54
C LEU A 238 5.99 -13.43 23.54
N THR A 239 6.64 -13.89 24.60
CA THR A 239 7.31 -13.05 25.60
C THR A 239 8.67 -12.52 25.15
N SER A 240 9.18 -12.99 24.01
CA SER A 240 10.40 -12.42 23.42
C SER A 240 10.15 -11.00 22.94
N LYS A 241 11.23 -10.31 22.56
CA LYS A 241 11.17 -8.89 22.21
C LYS A 241 10.19 -8.65 21.05
N LEU A 242 9.16 -7.86 21.31
CA LEU A 242 8.25 -7.33 20.31
C LEU A 242 9.00 -6.34 19.40
N ILE A 243 8.97 -6.56 18.10
CA ILE A 243 9.63 -5.71 17.10
C ILE A 243 8.67 -5.03 16.16
N GLY A 244 7.40 -5.43 16.16
CA GLY A 244 6.40 -4.87 15.27
C GLY A 244 5.07 -5.58 15.32
N LYS A 245 4.24 -5.26 14.34
CA LYS A 245 2.90 -5.80 14.15
C LYS A 245 2.66 -6.20 12.71
N ALA A 246 1.96 -7.31 12.50
CA ALA A 246 1.41 -7.69 11.21
C ALA A 246 -0.08 -7.30 11.17
N GLN A 247 -0.40 -6.33 10.33
CA GLN A 247 -1.71 -5.69 10.28
C GLN A 247 -2.33 -5.83 8.91
N GLY A 248 -3.53 -6.39 8.85
CA GLY A 248 -4.29 -6.50 7.61
C GLY A 248 -5.30 -7.64 7.62
N ILE A 249 -5.58 -8.20 6.44
CA ILE A 249 -6.56 -9.27 6.27
C ILE A 249 -5.91 -10.56 5.77
N TYR A 250 -6.47 -11.69 6.17
CA TYR A 250 -6.25 -12.96 5.50
C TYR A 250 -7.57 -13.72 5.32
N ALA A 251 -7.66 -14.54 4.28
CA ALA A 251 -8.88 -15.25 3.95
C ALA A 251 -8.62 -16.68 3.51
N LEU A 252 -9.47 -17.62 3.92
CA LEU A 252 -9.47 -18.99 3.42
C LEU A 252 -9.97 -18.99 1.96
N ALA A 253 -9.04 -18.96 1.01
CA ALA A 253 -9.30 -18.67 -0.40
C ALA A 253 -9.06 -19.87 -1.33
N ALA A 254 -8.78 -21.05 -0.78
CA ALA A 254 -8.64 -22.29 -1.55
C ALA A 254 -9.76 -23.29 -1.23
N GLN A 255 -10.36 -23.89 -2.26
CA GLN A 255 -11.46 -24.84 -2.12
C GLN A 255 -11.00 -26.28 -1.82
N LYS A 256 -9.77 -26.63 -2.20
CA LYS A 256 -9.25 -28.02 -2.16
C LYS A 256 -8.17 -28.24 -1.11
N GLU A 257 -7.72 -27.19 -0.44
CA GLU A 257 -6.65 -27.22 0.56
C GLU A 257 -6.82 -26.08 1.57
N LEU A 258 -6.09 -26.15 2.68
CA LEU A 258 -5.97 -25.03 3.62
C LEU A 258 -5.03 -23.96 3.04
N GLY A 259 -5.55 -23.18 2.09
CA GLY A 259 -4.85 -22.10 1.41
C GLY A 259 -5.43 -20.75 1.78
N LEU A 260 -4.58 -19.85 2.29
CA LEU A 260 -4.95 -18.49 2.63
C LEU A 260 -4.52 -17.52 1.52
N LEU A 261 -5.33 -16.49 1.28
CA LEU A 261 -4.84 -15.23 0.70
C LEU A 261 -4.38 -14.35 1.85
N MET A 262 -3.14 -13.86 1.77
CA MET A 262 -2.54 -12.95 2.76
C MET A 262 -2.44 -11.55 2.17
N VAL A 263 -2.97 -10.55 2.87
CA VAL A 263 -2.83 -9.13 2.54
C VAL A 263 -2.49 -8.37 3.82
N LEU A 264 -1.19 -8.28 4.11
CA LEU A 264 -0.68 -7.79 5.39
C LEU A 264 0.36 -6.70 5.20
N ASN A 265 0.43 -5.79 6.17
CA ASN A 265 1.57 -4.90 6.36
C ASN A 265 2.35 -5.34 7.62
N TYR A 266 3.66 -5.50 7.50
CA TYR A 266 4.56 -5.64 8.64
C TYR A 266 5.06 -4.27 9.06
N ALA A 267 4.52 -3.73 10.16
CA ALA A 267 4.88 -2.44 10.72
C ALA A 267 5.92 -2.63 11.82
N PHE A 268 7.16 -2.21 11.56
CA PHE A 268 8.25 -2.33 12.51
C PHE A 268 8.24 -1.17 13.50
N MET A 269 8.46 -1.46 14.78
CA MET A 269 8.33 -0.51 15.89
C MET A 269 9.66 -0.32 16.64
N GLU A 270 10.71 -1.05 16.26
CA GLU A 270 11.95 -1.13 17.02
C GLU A 270 13.19 -1.11 16.13
N GLY A 271 14.32 -0.74 16.73
CA GLY A 271 15.63 -0.77 16.10
C GLY A 271 15.73 0.11 14.86
N LYS A 272 16.60 -0.29 13.91
CA LYS A 272 16.86 0.49 12.69
C LYS A 272 15.64 0.67 11.79
N TYR A 273 14.65 -0.22 11.86
CA TYR A 273 13.49 -0.21 10.97
C TYR A 273 12.25 0.44 11.59
N ASN A 274 12.35 1.02 12.79
CA ASN A 274 11.24 1.66 13.47
C ASN A 274 10.51 2.67 12.55
N GLY A 275 9.19 2.55 12.47
CA GLY A 275 8.32 3.38 11.63
C GLY A 275 8.26 2.97 10.16
N SER A 276 9.12 2.04 9.71
CA SER A 276 9.09 1.50 8.35
C SER A 276 8.11 0.34 8.25
N THR A 277 7.57 0.11 7.05
CA THR A 277 6.65 -1.00 6.80
C THR A 277 7.04 -1.81 5.57
N LEU A 278 6.65 -3.09 5.54
CA LEU A 278 6.65 -3.93 4.34
C LEU A 278 5.23 -4.39 4.04
N SER A 279 4.88 -4.39 2.76
CA SER A 279 3.57 -4.81 2.27
C SER A 279 3.67 -6.18 1.61
N LEU A 280 2.90 -7.14 2.09
CA LEU A 280 2.88 -8.53 1.64
C LEU A 280 1.54 -8.87 0.98
N LEU A 281 1.61 -9.48 -0.19
CA LEU A 281 0.47 -10.04 -0.91
C LEU A 281 0.84 -11.42 -1.45
N GLY A 282 0.11 -12.46 -1.10
CA GLY A 282 0.43 -13.80 -1.59
C GLY A 282 -0.50 -14.91 -1.14
N LYS A 283 -0.37 -16.07 -1.80
CA LYS A 283 -1.01 -17.32 -1.41
C LYS A 283 -0.17 -18.02 -0.35
N ASN A 284 -0.80 -18.48 0.71
CA ASN A 284 -0.19 -19.20 1.82
C ASN A 284 -0.84 -20.59 1.96
N SER A 285 -0.25 -21.60 1.32
CA SER A 285 -0.66 -23.01 1.46
C SER A 285 -0.13 -23.55 2.78
N VAL A 286 -0.92 -23.46 3.85
CA VAL A 286 -0.45 -23.58 5.24
C VAL A 286 0.27 -24.90 5.54
N LEU A 287 -0.15 -25.98 4.89
CA LEU A 287 0.41 -27.33 5.06
C LEU A 287 1.74 -27.58 4.33
N HIS A 288 2.19 -26.64 3.47
CA HIS A 288 3.50 -26.74 2.84
C HIS A 288 4.60 -26.39 3.84
N PRO A 289 5.76 -27.08 3.79
CA PRO A 289 6.83 -26.88 4.77
C PRO A 289 7.49 -25.49 4.67
N ILE A 290 7.59 -24.94 3.46
CA ILE A 290 8.08 -23.59 3.18
C ILE A 290 7.12 -22.95 2.19
N ARG A 291 6.70 -21.72 2.48
CA ARG A 291 5.70 -20.99 1.70
C ARG A 291 6.28 -19.65 1.32
N GLU A 292 6.31 -19.35 0.03
CA GLU A 292 6.84 -18.11 -0.50
C GLU A 292 5.70 -17.13 -0.80
N MET A 293 5.84 -15.89 -0.35
CA MET A 293 4.90 -14.80 -0.60
C MET A 293 5.64 -13.53 -0.98
N SER A 294 5.04 -12.74 -1.86
CA SER A 294 5.70 -11.55 -2.40
C SER A 294 5.68 -10.39 -1.42
N ILE A 295 6.83 -9.72 -1.29
CA ILE A 295 6.90 -8.35 -0.79
C ILE A 295 6.66 -7.43 -1.99
N VAL A 296 5.55 -6.71 -1.96
CA VAL A 296 5.05 -5.92 -3.10
C VAL A 296 5.28 -4.41 -2.93
N GLY A 297 5.71 -3.97 -1.75
CA GLY A 297 6.02 -2.58 -1.46
C GLY A 297 6.52 -2.40 -0.03
N GLY A 298 6.83 -1.16 0.32
CA GLY A 298 7.23 -0.78 1.67
C GLY A 298 7.33 0.73 1.83
N THR A 299 7.45 1.18 3.09
CA THR A 299 7.53 2.59 3.46
C THR A 299 8.76 2.88 4.31
N GLY A 300 9.11 4.17 4.43
CA GLY A 300 10.25 4.60 5.24
C GLY A 300 11.57 4.06 4.67
N LEU A 301 12.31 3.27 5.43
CA LEU A 301 13.54 2.64 4.94
C LEU A 301 13.31 1.58 3.85
N PHE A 302 12.06 1.13 3.66
CA PHE A 302 11.70 0.14 2.64
C PHE A 302 10.98 0.74 1.44
N ARG A 303 11.17 2.03 1.14
CA ARG A 303 10.62 2.64 -0.06
C ARG A 303 11.06 1.90 -1.32
N PHE A 304 10.13 1.78 -2.27
CA PHE A 304 10.31 1.03 -3.51
C PHE A 304 10.63 -0.46 -3.31
N ALA A 305 10.36 -1.00 -2.12
CA ALA A 305 10.71 -2.37 -1.77
C ALA A 305 10.09 -3.40 -2.73
N ARG A 306 10.89 -4.41 -3.05
CA ARG A 306 10.44 -5.64 -3.71
C ARG A 306 11.21 -6.82 -3.15
N GLY A 307 10.59 -7.99 -3.11
CA GLY A 307 11.26 -9.18 -2.63
C GLY A 307 10.29 -10.29 -2.30
N TYR A 308 10.68 -11.16 -1.37
CA TYR A 308 9.89 -12.31 -0.98
C TYR A 308 10.08 -12.62 0.51
N ALA A 309 9.06 -13.28 1.06
CA ALA A 309 9.04 -13.81 2.41
C ALA A 309 8.88 -15.33 2.33
N LEU A 310 9.73 -16.05 3.05
CA LEU A 310 9.62 -17.49 3.27
C LEU A 310 9.05 -17.72 4.67
N ALA A 311 7.89 -18.36 4.73
CA ALA A 311 7.17 -18.64 5.95
C ALA A 311 7.17 -20.14 6.26
N LYS A 312 7.50 -20.51 7.50
CA LYS A 312 7.48 -21.88 8.03
C LYS A 312 6.66 -21.92 9.33
N THR A 313 5.67 -22.80 9.41
CA THR A 313 4.92 -22.98 10.66
C THR A 313 5.85 -23.59 11.72
N ALA A 314 6.03 -22.88 12.83
CA ALA A 314 6.80 -23.36 13.97
C ALA A 314 5.90 -24.06 15.00
N TRP A 315 4.67 -23.56 15.17
CA TRP A 315 3.66 -24.16 16.03
C TRP A 315 2.24 -23.84 15.53
N PHE A 316 1.30 -24.76 15.76
CA PHE A 316 -0.10 -24.61 15.39
C PHE A 316 -0.98 -25.49 16.29
N ASN A 317 -2.15 -25.01 16.69
CA ASN A 317 -3.10 -25.77 17.52
C ASN A 317 -4.48 -25.99 16.84
N THR A 318 -5.32 -26.81 17.46
CA THR A 318 -6.67 -27.12 16.94
C THR A 318 -7.66 -25.96 17.00
N LYS A 319 -7.37 -24.92 17.78
CA LYS A 319 -8.16 -23.69 17.82
C LYS A 319 -7.81 -22.75 16.67
N GLY A 320 -6.69 -23.01 15.99
CA GLY A 320 -6.16 -22.25 14.87
C GLY A 320 -5.14 -21.18 15.25
N ASP A 321 -4.70 -21.12 16.52
CA ASP A 321 -3.59 -20.25 16.90
C ASP A 321 -2.28 -20.80 16.29
N ALA A 322 -1.40 -19.90 15.86
CA ALA A 322 -0.19 -20.25 15.14
C ALA A 322 1.00 -19.35 15.50
N VAL A 323 2.20 -19.96 15.51
CA VAL A 323 3.48 -19.24 15.47
C VAL A 323 4.18 -19.61 14.17
N VAL A 324 4.52 -18.59 13.39
CA VAL A 324 5.12 -18.75 12.06
C VAL A 324 6.45 -18.02 12.01
N GLU A 325 7.49 -18.75 11.66
CA GLU A 325 8.82 -18.19 11.39
C GLU A 325 8.84 -17.58 9.99
N TYR A 326 9.32 -16.34 9.89
CA TYR A 326 9.48 -15.60 8.63
C TYR A 326 10.94 -15.28 8.37
N ASN A 327 11.39 -15.56 7.13
CA ASN A 327 12.64 -15.09 6.57
C ASN A 327 12.33 -14.23 5.35
N VAL A 328 12.63 -12.93 5.43
CA VAL A 328 12.28 -11.96 4.38
C VAL A 328 13.55 -11.44 3.72
N THR A 329 13.60 -11.51 2.40
CA THR A 329 14.64 -10.87 1.59
C THR A 329 14.02 -9.73 0.82
N VAL A 330 14.52 -8.52 1.02
CA VAL A 330 13.97 -7.30 0.42
C VAL A 330 15.06 -6.45 -0.22
N LEU A 331 14.80 -6.06 -1.47
CA LEU A 331 15.55 -5.04 -2.21
C LEU A 331 14.90 -3.68 -1.95
N HIS A 332 15.69 -2.69 -1.52
CA HIS A 332 15.28 -1.31 -1.22
C HIS A 332 16.46 -0.35 -1.49
N TYR A 333 16.43 0.90 -1.01
CA TYR A 333 17.40 1.95 -1.38
C TYR A 333 17.97 2.72 -0.17
#